data_AF-A0A4Q2YQP0-F1
#
_entry.id   AF-A0A4Q2YQP0-F1
#
_cell.length_a   1.000
_cell.length_b   1.000
_cell.length_c   1.000
_cell.angle_alpha   90.00
_cell.angle_beta   90.00
_cell.angle_gamma   90.00
#
_symmetry.space_group_name_H-M   'P 1'
#
loop_
_entity.id
_entity.type
_entity.pdbx_description
1 polymer ?
#
loop_
_entity_poly.entity_id
_entity_poly.type
_entity_poly.pdbx_seq_one_letter_code
_entity_poly.pdbx_strand_id
1 'polypeptide(L)'
;MSNQEVTPLVPREGWHVMHLFYQVDHAQWSLYSDEEKRQAKTHLTGLVQEIRATPDTHLLIFSVATPKADLGFMLLTPDLQVANIYEKQLTLSLGAGTLTPVYSYLSQTESSEYTTTSEQYAAETLVGEKGMTEGSPEFTAAMKEFDERMAHYLKHRLYPVLPDWPVICFYPMAKRRNGGDNWYSLDFEARKQLMAGHA
;
A
#
# COMPACT_ATOMS: atom_id res chain seq x y z
N MET A 1 5.23 -31.72 -13.61
CA MET A 1 4.71 -30.36 -13.84
C MET A 1 5.82 -29.57 -14.50
N SER A 2 5.51 -28.80 -15.54
CA SER A 2 6.50 -28.00 -16.29
C SER A 2 7.30 -27.13 -15.32
N ASN A 3 8.62 -27.29 -15.29
CA ASN A 3 9.54 -26.52 -14.45
C ASN A 3 9.81 -25.13 -15.07
N GLN A 4 8.74 -24.51 -15.58
CA GLN A 4 8.82 -23.21 -16.25
C GLN A 4 8.90 -22.15 -15.17
N GLU A 5 9.99 -21.38 -15.17
CA GLU A 5 10.10 -20.21 -14.31
C GLU A 5 8.91 -19.28 -14.58
N VAL A 6 8.17 -18.97 -13.52
CA VAL A 6 7.03 -18.05 -13.59
C VAL A 6 7.60 -16.66 -13.85
N THR A 7 7.16 -16.01 -14.93
CA THR A 7 7.60 -14.66 -15.27
C THR A 7 7.14 -13.67 -14.20
N PRO A 8 8.06 -12.87 -13.61
CA PRO A 8 7.70 -11.82 -12.66
C PRO A 8 6.73 -10.79 -13.23
N LEU A 9 5.83 -10.28 -12.39
CA LEU A 9 4.85 -9.25 -12.74
C LEU A 9 5.08 -8.00 -11.89
N VAL A 10 6.04 -7.18 -12.31
CA VAL A 10 6.48 -5.97 -11.61
C VAL A 10 5.91 -4.72 -12.30
N PRO A 11 5.26 -3.79 -11.57
CA PRO A 11 4.71 -2.58 -12.16
C PRO A 11 5.83 -1.59 -12.52
N ARG A 12 5.51 -0.58 -13.35
CA ARG A 12 6.47 0.47 -13.72
C ARG A 12 6.92 1.29 -12.51
N GLU A 13 6.02 1.54 -11.56
CA GLU A 13 6.29 2.30 -10.35
C GLU A 13 5.47 1.74 -9.18
N GLY A 14 5.99 1.91 -7.96
CA GLY A 14 5.31 1.49 -6.74
C GLY A 14 5.33 -0.02 -6.50
N TRP A 15 4.63 -0.46 -5.46
CA TRP A 15 4.46 -1.86 -5.08
C TRP A 15 3.01 -2.29 -5.12
N HIS A 16 2.79 -3.58 -5.38
CA HIS A 16 1.50 -4.21 -5.13
C HIS A 16 1.22 -4.21 -3.64
N VAL A 17 -0.04 -4.03 -3.27
CA VAL A 17 -0.52 -4.05 -1.89
C VAL A 17 -1.73 -4.97 -1.81
N MET A 18 -1.65 -6.02 -0.99
CA MET A 18 -2.75 -6.91 -0.68
C MET A 18 -3.18 -6.72 0.77
N HIS A 19 -4.43 -6.31 0.96
CA HIS A 19 -5.11 -6.42 2.26
C HIS A 19 -5.92 -7.70 2.28
N LEU A 20 -5.66 -8.56 3.25
CA LEU A 20 -6.29 -9.88 3.39
C LEU A 20 -6.93 -9.95 4.78
N PHE A 21 -8.20 -10.32 4.84
CA PHE A 21 -8.95 -10.39 6.10
C PHE A 21 -9.58 -11.76 6.25
N TYR A 22 -9.40 -12.35 7.43
CA TYR A 22 -9.82 -13.70 7.75
C TYR A 22 -10.66 -13.74 9.03
N GLN A 23 -11.65 -14.62 9.04
CA GLN A 23 -12.26 -15.14 10.27
C GLN A 23 -11.55 -16.42 10.67
N VAL A 24 -11.40 -16.63 11.98
CA VAL A 24 -10.85 -17.86 12.54
C VAL A 24 -11.99 -18.85 12.75
N ASP A 25 -11.91 -20.01 12.11
CA ASP A 25 -12.83 -21.10 12.41
C ASP A 25 -12.43 -21.74 13.75
N HIS A 26 -13.08 -21.30 14.82
CA HIS A 26 -12.84 -21.78 16.17
C HIS A 26 -13.23 -23.25 16.36
N ALA A 27 -14.21 -23.77 15.59
CA ALA A 27 -14.59 -25.17 15.66
C ALA A 27 -13.46 -26.04 15.11
N GLN A 28 -12.95 -25.70 13.92
CA GLN A 28 -11.80 -26.36 13.32
C GLN A 28 -10.56 -26.26 14.20
N TRP A 29 -10.25 -25.07 14.71
CA TRP A 29 -9.10 -24.87 15.60
C TRP A 29 -9.21 -25.68 16.90
N SER A 30 -10.42 -25.87 17.43
CA SER A 30 -10.64 -26.63 18.66
C SER A 30 -10.33 -28.12 18.51
N LEU A 31 -10.47 -28.69 17.31
CA LEU A 31 -10.21 -30.09 17.01
C LEU A 31 -8.72 -30.44 17.02
N TYR A 32 -7.84 -29.45 16.84
CA TYR A 32 -6.39 -29.67 16.85
C TYR A 32 -5.90 -30.00 18.26
N SER A 33 -5.02 -30.99 18.35
CA SER A 33 -4.21 -31.26 19.53
C SER A 33 -3.29 -30.08 19.87
N ASP A 34 -2.79 -30.04 21.10
CA ASP A 34 -1.85 -28.98 21.51
C ASP A 34 -0.57 -28.97 20.67
N GLU A 35 -0.12 -30.16 20.22
CA GLU A 35 1.03 -30.30 19.35
C GLU A 35 0.74 -29.76 17.94
N GLU A 36 -0.41 -30.05 17.34
CA GLU A 36 -0.82 -29.47 16.04
C GLU A 36 -0.96 -27.95 16.13
N LYS A 37 -1.57 -27.43 17.21
CA LYS A 37 -1.66 -25.98 17.45
C LYS A 37 -0.29 -25.34 17.57
N ARG A 38 0.66 -26.01 18.23
CA ARG A 38 2.05 -25.54 18.36
C ARG A 38 2.73 -25.52 16.99
N GLN A 39 2.61 -26.59 16.21
CA GLN A 39 3.17 -26.68 14.86
C GLN A 39 2.61 -25.60 13.93
N ALA A 40 1.29 -25.37 13.92
CA ALA A 40 0.64 -24.32 13.15
C ALA A 40 1.16 -22.92 13.51
N LYS A 41 1.29 -22.60 14.81
CA LYS A 41 1.86 -21.33 15.27
C LYS A 41 3.33 -21.17 14.85
N THR A 42 4.12 -22.24 14.94
CA THR A 42 5.51 -22.25 14.48
C THR A 42 5.59 -22.04 12.96
N HIS A 43 4.71 -22.68 12.18
CA HIS A 43 4.65 -22.51 10.74
C HIS A 43 4.32 -21.07 10.35
N LEU A 44 3.27 -20.47 10.92
CA LEU A 44 2.95 -19.06 10.70
C LEU A 44 4.13 -18.16 11.07
N THR A 45 4.79 -18.40 12.20
CA THR A 45 5.95 -17.60 12.62
C THR A 45 7.10 -17.66 11.60
N GLY A 46 7.40 -18.86 11.11
CA GLY A 46 8.43 -19.07 10.08
C GLY A 46 8.06 -18.38 8.76
N LEU A 47 6.81 -18.51 8.33
CA LEU A 47 6.31 -17.85 7.12
C LEU A 47 6.41 -16.32 7.21
N VAL A 48 6.07 -15.75 8.37
CA VAL A 48 6.20 -14.30 8.60
C VAL A 48 7.65 -13.85 8.51
N GLN A 49 8.59 -14.62 9.05
CA GLN A 49 10.02 -14.34 8.94
C GLN A 49 10.51 -14.44 7.50
N GLU A 50 10.07 -15.46 6.76
CA GLU A 50 10.38 -15.63 5.34
C GLU A 50 9.91 -14.43 4.52
N ILE A 51 8.63 -14.05 4.66
CA ILE A 51 8.04 -12.92 3.93
C ILE A 51 8.80 -11.62 4.23
N ARG A 52 9.15 -11.37 5.50
CA ARG A 52 9.89 -10.17 5.92
C ARG A 52 11.37 -10.18 5.51
N ALA A 53 11.93 -11.35 5.22
CA ALA A 53 13.29 -11.50 4.71
C ALA A 53 13.36 -11.38 3.18
N THR A 54 12.24 -11.51 2.49
CA THR A 54 12.15 -11.33 1.04
C THR A 54 12.43 -9.87 0.67
N PRO A 55 13.31 -9.61 -0.32
CA PRO A 55 13.64 -8.26 -0.73
C PRO A 55 12.41 -7.40 -1.05
N ASP A 56 12.45 -6.15 -0.59
CA ASP A 56 11.41 -5.14 -0.84
C ASP A 56 9.98 -5.60 -0.50
N THR A 57 9.85 -6.56 0.44
CA THR A 57 8.58 -7.15 0.84
C THR A 57 8.27 -6.82 2.30
N HIS A 58 7.07 -6.30 2.55
CA HIS A 58 6.61 -5.92 3.87
C HIS A 58 5.33 -6.66 4.24
N LEU A 59 5.25 -7.10 5.51
CA LEU A 59 4.07 -7.76 6.05
C LEU A 59 3.70 -7.17 7.42
N LEU A 60 2.52 -6.56 7.47
CA LEU A 60 1.84 -6.22 8.73
C LEU A 60 0.81 -7.29 9.05
N ILE A 61 0.69 -7.60 10.34
CA ILE A 61 -0.28 -8.55 10.89
C ILE A 61 -1.04 -7.82 11.99
N PHE A 62 -2.36 -7.88 11.96
CA PHE A 62 -3.19 -7.12 12.90
C PHE A 62 -4.46 -7.88 13.24
N SER A 63 -5.01 -7.62 14.43
CA SER A 63 -6.36 -8.05 14.79
C SER A 63 -7.38 -6.99 14.37
N VAL A 64 -8.59 -7.44 14.03
CA VAL A 64 -9.68 -6.53 13.67
C VAL A 64 -10.64 -6.41 14.86
N ALA A 65 -10.90 -5.18 15.29
CA ALA A 65 -11.66 -4.92 16.52
C ALA A 65 -13.16 -5.26 16.45
N THR A 66 -13.67 -5.64 15.28
CA THR A 66 -15.10 -5.87 15.04
C THR A 66 -15.31 -7.20 14.34
N PRO A 67 -16.50 -7.83 14.41
CA PRO A 67 -16.78 -9.12 13.78
C PRO A 67 -16.65 -9.18 12.24
N LYS A 68 -16.28 -8.07 11.58
CA LYS A 68 -15.98 -8.03 10.14
C LYS A 68 -14.86 -9.00 9.75
N ALA A 69 -13.91 -9.24 10.64
CA ALA A 69 -12.82 -10.21 10.54
C ALA A 69 -12.20 -10.37 11.95
N ASP A 70 -11.33 -11.37 12.12
CA ASP A 70 -10.58 -11.56 13.38
C ASP A 70 -9.10 -11.20 13.18
N LEU A 71 -8.53 -11.60 12.05
CA LEU A 71 -7.12 -11.47 11.70
C LEU A 71 -6.98 -10.85 10.31
N GLY A 72 -6.01 -9.95 10.16
CA GLY A 72 -5.68 -9.36 8.87
C GLY A 72 -4.18 -9.34 8.59
N PHE A 73 -3.87 -9.36 7.30
CA PHE A 73 -2.52 -9.20 6.75
C PHE A 73 -2.52 -8.07 5.72
N MET A 74 -1.51 -7.20 5.80
CA MET A 74 -1.21 -6.23 4.74
C MET A 74 0.16 -6.57 4.18
N LEU A 75 0.17 -7.06 2.93
CA LEU A 75 1.37 -7.50 2.21
C LEU A 75 1.71 -6.49 1.11
N LEU A 76 2.93 -5.99 1.10
CA LEU A 76 3.46 -5.14 0.04
C LEU A 76 4.65 -5.83 -0.61
N THR A 77 4.70 -5.88 -1.94
CA THR A 77 5.81 -6.50 -2.67
C THR A 77 5.87 -6.00 -4.12
N PRO A 78 7.05 -6.01 -4.77
CA PRO A 78 7.17 -5.58 -6.17
C PRO A 78 6.52 -6.55 -7.16
N ASP A 79 6.49 -7.85 -6.86
CA ASP A 79 6.06 -8.89 -7.81
C ASP A 79 4.70 -9.48 -7.42
N LEU A 80 3.72 -9.37 -8.31
CA LEU A 80 2.38 -9.92 -8.09
C LEU A 80 2.38 -11.44 -7.93
N GLN A 81 3.33 -12.15 -8.54
CA GLN A 81 3.45 -13.60 -8.41
C GLN A 81 3.86 -13.99 -6.99
N VAL A 82 4.83 -13.25 -6.42
CA VAL A 82 5.25 -13.39 -5.02
C VAL A 82 4.09 -13.07 -4.08
N ALA A 83 3.34 -11.99 -4.36
CA ALA A 83 2.16 -11.62 -3.56
C ALA A 83 1.13 -12.76 -3.52
N ASN A 84 0.83 -13.35 -4.67
CA ASN A 84 -0.12 -14.46 -4.80
C ASN A 84 0.38 -15.72 -4.07
N ILE A 85 1.67 -16.07 -4.20
CA ILE A 85 2.26 -17.22 -3.48
C ILE A 85 2.10 -17.04 -1.97
N TYR A 86 2.47 -15.87 -1.44
CA TYR A 86 2.36 -15.61 -0.01
C TYR A 86 0.93 -15.52 0.48
N GLU A 87 0.00 -14.98 -0.28
CA GLU A 87 -1.42 -15.02 0.09
C GLU A 87 -1.93 -16.45 0.27
N LYS A 88 -1.56 -17.38 -0.62
CA LYS A 88 -1.96 -18.80 -0.50
C LYS A 88 -1.33 -19.47 0.71
N GLN A 89 -0.06 -19.19 0.98
CA GLN A 89 0.64 -19.72 2.15
C GLN A 89 0.07 -19.14 3.46
N LEU A 90 -0.22 -17.84 3.50
CA LEU A 90 -0.82 -17.17 4.66
C LEU A 90 -2.21 -17.74 4.97
N THR A 91 -3.04 -17.99 3.95
CA THR A 91 -4.36 -18.63 4.10
C THR A 91 -4.25 -20.00 4.79
N LEU A 92 -3.22 -20.77 4.46
CA LEU A 92 -3.02 -22.13 4.96
C LEU A 92 -2.13 -22.19 6.23
N SER A 93 -1.62 -21.04 6.69
CA SER A 93 -0.58 -20.97 7.72
C SER A 93 -0.96 -21.57 9.07
N LEU A 94 -2.25 -21.57 9.41
CA LEU A 94 -2.79 -22.18 10.64
C LEU A 94 -3.47 -23.54 10.40
N GLY A 95 -3.21 -24.16 9.26
CA GLY A 95 -3.86 -25.39 8.81
C GLY A 95 -5.09 -25.14 7.94
N ALA A 96 -5.43 -26.14 7.13
CA ALA A 96 -6.54 -26.05 6.19
C ALA A 96 -7.88 -25.85 6.92
N GLY A 97 -8.65 -24.86 6.47
CA GLY A 97 -9.96 -24.51 7.03
C GLY A 97 -9.92 -23.68 8.30
N THR A 98 -8.75 -23.44 8.90
CA THR A 98 -8.64 -22.62 10.13
C THR A 98 -8.86 -21.13 9.85
N LEU A 99 -8.36 -20.62 8.72
CA LEU A 99 -8.56 -19.24 8.29
C LEU A 99 -9.53 -19.22 7.11
N THR A 100 -10.68 -18.58 7.30
CA THR A 100 -11.67 -18.37 6.24
C THR A 100 -11.57 -16.94 5.73
N PRO A 101 -11.24 -16.71 4.44
CA PRO A 101 -11.17 -15.36 3.89
C PRO A 101 -12.57 -14.73 3.86
N VAL A 102 -12.69 -13.51 4.37
CA VAL A 102 -13.96 -12.77 4.44
C VAL A 102 -13.95 -11.46 3.64
N TYR A 103 -12.77 -10.90 3.42
CA TYR A 103 -12.59 -9.74 2.56
C TYR A 103 -11.15 -9.66 2.06
N SER A 104 -10.96 -9.09 0.88
CA SER A 104 -9.63 -8.76 0.37
C SER A 104 -9.67 -7.50 -0.49
N TYR A 105 -8.50 -6.87 -0.64
CA TYR A 105 -8.32 -5.73 -1.53
C TYR A 105 -6.92 -5.74 -2.14
N LEU A 106 -6.86 -5.78 -3.47
CA LEU A 106 -5.63 -5.65 -4.25
C LEU A 106 -5.55 -4.23 -4.79
N SER A 107 -4.42 -3.57 -4.53
CA SER A 107 -4.11 -2.22 -5.00
C SER A 107 -2.63 -2.07 -5.31
N GLN A 108 -2.22 -0.89 -5.74
CA GLN A 108 -0.83 -0.51 -5.91
C GLN A 108 -0.60 0.81 -5.17
N THR A 109 0.59 1.02 -4.60
CA THR A 109 0.96 2.35 -4.11
C THR A 109 0.98 3.35 -5.26
N GLU A 110 0.40 4.53 -5.07
CA GLU A 110 0.19 5.51 -6.13
C GLU A 110 0.68 6.90 -5.71
N SER A 111 1.18 7.67 -6.68
CA SER A 111 1.48 9.09 -6.52
C SER A 111 0.30 9.95 -6.97
N SER A 112 0.07 11.09 -6.32
CA SER A 112 -1.04 11.97 -6.68
C SER A 112 -0.73 12.78 -7.94
N GLU A 113 -1.66 12.81 -8.89
CA GLU A 113 -1.60 13.68 -10.08
C GLU A 113 -1.71 15.18 -9.74
N TYR A 114 -2.16 15.53 -8.53
CA TYR A 114 -2.34 16.92 -8.07
C TYR A 114 -1.13 17.47 -7.30
N THR A 115 0.00 16.76 -7.33
CA THR A 115 1.22 17.21 -6.69
C THR A 115 1.81 18.40 -7.47
N THR A 116 2.26 19.44 -6.77
CA THR A 116 2.89 20.61 -7.41
C THR A 116 4.07 20.19 -8.27
N THR A 117 4.06 20.57 -9.55
CA THR A 117 5.18 20.29 -10.46
C THR A 117 6.31 21.29 -10.27
N SER A 118 7.51 20.96 -10.73
CA SER A 118 8.65 21.89 -10.69
C SER A 118 8.36 23.18 -11.48
N GLU A 119 7.64 23.11 -12.61
CA GLU A 119 7.25 24.32 -13.35
C GLU A 119 6.24 25.17 -12.58
N GLN A 120 5.26 24.54 -11.92
CA GLN A 120 4.27 25.26 -11.10
C GLN A 120 4.94 25.93 -9.90
N TYR A 121 5.87 25.23 -9.22
CA TYR A 121 6.61 25.81 -8.10
C TYR A 121 7.48 27.00 -8.53
N ALA A 122 8.13 26.90 -9.69
CA ALA A 122 8.90 28.00 -10.26
C ALA A 122 8.04 29.23 -10.52
N ALA A 123 6.94 29.06 -11.26
CA ALA A 123 6.09 30.17 -11.70
C ALA A 123 5.25 30.77 -10.57
N GLU A 124 4.54 29.94 -9.81
CA GLU A 124 3.57 30.41 -8.81
C GLU A 124 4.27 30.83 -7.52
N THR A 125 5.19 30.02 -6.99
CA THR A 125 5.82 30.28 -5.69
C THR A 125 7.08 31.12 -5.80
N LEU A 126 8.06 30.74 -6.62
CA LEU A 126 9.35 31.44 -6.64
C LEU A 126 9.23 32.82 -7.32
N VAL A 127 8.64 32.87 -8.52
CA VAL A 127 8.47 34.12 -9.25
C VAL A 127 7.26 34.91 -8.72
N GLY A 128 6.08 34.27 -8.65
CA GLY A 128 4.83 34.94 -8.29
C GLY A 128 4.78 35.45 -6.85
N GLU A 129 4.96 34.56 -5.87
CA GLU A 129 4.84 34.91 -4.44
C GLU A 129 6.13 35.51 -3.85
N LYS A 130 7.29 34.93 -4.18
CA LYS A 130 8.58 35.34 -3.60
C LYS A 130 9.33 36.40 -4.41
N GLY A 131 8.85 36.74 -5.60
CA GLY A 131 9.45 37.78 -6.45
C GLY A 131 10.89 37.47 -6.89
N MET A 132 11.26 36.19 -6.96
CA MET A 132 12.60 35.76 -7.39
C MET A 132 12.76 35.90 -8.90
N THR A 133 13.98 36.21 -9.33
CA THR A 133 14.33 36.27 -10.75
C THR A 133 14.72 34.87 -11.25
N GLU A 134 14.10 34.41 -12.33
CA GLU A 134 14.47 33.15 -12.98
C GLU A 134 15.95 33.15 -13.38
N GLY A 135 16.63 32.03 -13.10
CA GLY A 135 18.05 31.86 -13.38
C GLY A 135 18.99 32.55 -12.38
N SER A 136 18.50 33.22 -11.34
CA SER A 136 19.36 33.69 -10.25
C SER A 136 19.95 32.50 -9.47
N PRO A 137 21.09 32.68 -8.77
CA PRO A 137 21.65 31.67 -7.89
C PRO A 137 20.64 31.20 -6.83
N GLU A 138 19.86 32.12 -6.27
CA GLU A 138 18.83 31.85 -5.27
C GLU A 138 17.67 31.02 -5.86
N PHE A 139 17.21 31.37 -7.08
CA PHE A 139 16.20 30.60 -7.80
C PHE A 139 16.68 29.18 -8.08
N THR A 140 17.91 29.04 -8.58
CA THR A 140 18.50 27.74 -8.92
C THR A 140 18.66 26.86 -7.68
N ALA A 141 19.10 27.44 -6.56
CA ALA A 141 19.19 26.74 -5.29
C ALA A 141 17.82 26.28 -4.78
N ALA A 142 16.80 27.16 -4.82
CA ALA A 142 15.44 26.83 -4.38
C ALA A 142 14.77 25.76 -5.25
N MET A 143 15.01 25.77 -6.56
CA MET A 143 14.55 24.72 -7.48
C MET A 143 15.20 23.37 -7.16
N LYS A 144 16.52 23.36 -6.95
CA LYS A 144 17.23 22.13 -6.58
C LYS A 144 16.72 21.55 -5.27
N GLU A 145 16.52 22.38 -4.25
CA GLU A 145 15.95 21.95 -2.96
C GLU A 145 14.54 21.38 -3.13
N PHE A 146 13.70 22.02 -3.95
CA PHE A 146 12.37 21.52 -4.25
C PHE A 146 12.41 20.16 -4.95
N ASP A 147 13.21 20.00 -6.00
CA ASP A 147 13.33 18.77 -6.75
C ASP A 147 13.83 17.61 -5.87
N GLU A 148 14.85 17.86 -5.04
CA GLU A 148 15.37 16.88 -4.08
C GLU A 148 14.30 16.47 -3.06
N ARG A 149 13.56 17.44 -2.51
CA ARG A 149 12.45 17.19 -1.58
C ARG A 149 11.33 16.39 -2.24
N MET A 150 10.95 16.73 -3.47
CA MET A 150 9.89 16.03 -4.20
C MET A 150 10.29 14.62 -4.59
N ALA A 151 11.54 14.40 -5.02
CA ALA A 151 12.08 13.07 -5.28
C ALA A 151 12.05 12.19 -4.03
N HIS A 152 12.45 12.73 -2.88
CA HIS A 152 12.38 12.04 -1.61
C HIS A 152 10.92 11.70 -1.21
N TYR A 153 10.02 12.68 -1.31
CA TYR A 153 8.60 12.51 -1.02
C TYR A 153 7.94 11.41 -1.88
N LEU A 154 8.18 11.43 -3.19
CA LEU A 154 7.64 10.42 -4.11
C LEU A 154 8.19 9.03 -3.81
N LYS A 155 9.48 8.92 -3.52
CA LYS A 155 10.10 7.64 -3.14
C LYS A 155 9.42 7.02 -1.92
N HIS A 156 9.17 7.80 -0.88
CA HIS A 156 8.53 7.28 0.34
C HIS A 156 7.04 6.94 0.16
N ARG A 157 6.35 7.56 -0.80
CA ARG A 157 4.97 7.22 -1.14
C ARG A 157 4.86 5.95 -1.97
N LEU A 158 5.72 5.80 -2.97
CA LEU A 158 5.71 4.65 -3.87
C LEU A 158 6.36 3.42 -3.24
N TYR A 159 7.33 3.61 -2.35
CA TYR A 159 8.11 2.53 -1.72
C TYR A 159 8.17 2.73 -0.20
N PRO A 160 7.03 2.64 0.50
CA PRO A 160 6.93 2.97 1.91
C PRO A 160 7.62 1.94 2.79
N VAL A 161 8.43 2.40 3.74
CA VAL A 161 8.87 1.57 4.87
C VAL A 161 7.80 1.66 5.96
N LEU A 162 7.10 0.56 6.21
CA LEU A 162 6.03 0.52 7.21
C LEU A 162 6.62 0.32 8.61
N PRO A 163 6.43 1.27 9.54
CA PRO A 163 6.82 1.08 10.94
C PRO A 163 5.77 0.23 11.67
N ASP A 164 6.13 -0.27 12.85
CA ASP A 164 5.25 -1.05 13.72
C ASP A 164 4.25 -0.13 14.44
N TRP A 165 3.25 0.36 13.70
CA TRP A 165 2.15 1.12 14.28
C TRP A 165 1.22 0.23 15.13
N PRO A 166 0.71 0.73 16.27
CA PRO A 166 -0.17 -0.04 17.15
C PRO A 166 -1.58 -0.25 16.58
N VAL A 167 -1.99 0.56 15.59
CA VAL A 167 -3.34 0.56 15.03
C VAL A 167 -3.26 0.78 13.53
N ILE A 168 -4.09 0.06 12.78
CA ILE A 168 -4.31 0.23 11.34
C ILE A 168 -5.77 0.61 11.07
N CYS A 169 -5.98 1.50 10.10
CA CYS A 169 -7.29 1.81 9.55
C CYS A 169 -7.23 1.61 8.03
N PHE A 170 -8.16 0.83 7.50
CA PHE A 170 -8.25 0.55 6.08
C PHE A 170 -9.69 0.76 5.60
N TYR A 171 -9.85 1.49 4.51
CA TYR A 171 -11.12 1.64 3.80
C TYR A 171 -10.85 1.87 2.30
N PRO A 172 -11.53 1.13 1.40
CA PRO A 172 -11.51 1.46 -0.02
C PRO A 172 -12.45 2.64 -0.29
N MET A 173 -12.17 3.41 -1.34
CA MET A 173 -13.04 4.51 -1.76
C MET A 173 -13.02 4.70 -3.27
N ALA A 174 -14.08 5.31 -3.80
CA ALA A 174 -14.17 5.75 -5.18
C ALA A 174 -14.68 7.19 -5.24
N LYS A 175 -14.30 7.93 -6.29
CA LYS A 175 -14.87 9.25 -6.55
C LYS A 175 -16.25 9.09 -7.21
N ARG A 176 -17.20 9.94 -6.81
CA ARG A 176 -18.61 9.86 -7.26
C ARG A 176 -18.75 10.20 -8.75
N ARG A 177 -19.72 9.56 -9.42
CA ARG A 177 -20.05 9.71 -10.85
C ARG A 177 -21.54 9.94 -11.11
N ASN A 178 -22.25 10.59 -10.19
CA ASN A 178 -23.72 10.62 -10.20
C ASN A 178 -24.28 12.04 -10.20
N GLY A 179 -25.20 12.32 -11.13
CA GLY A 179 -25.89 13.60 -11.23
C GLY A 179 -24.93 14.78 -11.36
N GLY A 180 -25.22 15.86 -10.62
CA GLY A 180 -24.33 17.03 -10.52
C GLY A 180 -23.02 16.76 -9.77
N ASP A 181 -22.95 15.68 -8.98
CA ASP A 181 -21.75 15.31 -8.21
C ASP A 181 -20.93 14.26 -8.97
N ASN A 182 -20.46 14.63 -10.16
CA ASN A 182 -19.62 13.76 -10.99
C ASN A 182 -18.18 14.30 -11.03
N TRP A 183 -17.32 13.70 -10.21
CA TRP A 183 -15.89 14.06 -10.13
C TRP A 183 -15.20 14.03 -11.50
N TYR A 184 -15.57 13.08 -12.33
CA TYR A 184 -14.93 12.86 -13.63
C TYR A 184 -15.47 13.78 -14.74
N SER A 185 -16.50 14.57 -14.44
CA SER A 185 -16.98 15.63 -15.33
C SER A 185 -16.33 16.99 -15.05
N LEU A 186 -15.64 17.12 -13.91
CA LEU A 186 -14.91 18.33 -13.57
C LEU A 186 -13.64 18.44 -14.41
N ASP A 187 -13.30 19.66 -14.79
CA ASP A 187 -11.99 19.94 -15.37
C ASP A 187 -10.85 19.72 -14.35
N PHE A 188 -9.61 19.82 -14.83
CA PHE A 188 -8.45 19.57 -13.98
C PHE A 188 -8.31 20.62 -12.85
N GLU A 189 -8.55 21.89 -13.15
CA GLU A 189 -8.40 22.98 -12.17
C GLU A 189 -9.41 22.87 -11.02
N ALA A 190 -10.68 22.58 -11.32
CA ALA A 190 -11.69 22.33 -10.31
C ALA A 190 -11.33 21.14 -9.42
N ARG A 191 -10.82 20.05 -10.00
CA ARG A 191 -10.33 18.89 -9.22
C ARG A 191 -9.11 19.24 -8.37
N LYS A 192 -8.15 19.98 -8.92
CA LYS A 192 -6.96 20.46 -8.22
C LYS A 192 -7.34 21.32 -7.00
N GLN A 193 -8.28 22.25 -7.17
CA GLN A 193 -8.77 23.09 -6.08
C GLN A 193 -9.45 22.26 -4.98
N LEU A 194 -10.30 21.28 -5.35
CA LEU A 194 -10.94 20.40 -4.37
C LEU A 194 -9.92 19.52 -3.62
N MET A 195 -8.88 19.03 -4.31
CA MET A 195 -7.82 18.24 -3.66
C MET A 195 -6.91 19.10 -2.77
N ALA A 196 -6.65 20.35 -3.13
CA ALA A 196 -5.88 21.28 -2.29
C ALA A 196 -6.56 21.54 -0.94
N GLY A 197 -7.90 21.60 -0.90
CA GLY A 197 -8.66 21.75 0.36
C GLY A 197 -8.79 20.45 1.19
N HIS A 198 -8.35 19.31 0.66
CA HIS A 198 -8.39 18.02 1.36
C HIS A 198 -7.06 17.68 2.06
N ALA A 199 -5.96 18.18 1.50
CA ALA A 199 -4.58 17.82 1.88
C ALA A 199 -4.16 18.40 3.25
#